data_AF-A0A8T4Z420-F1
#
_entry.id   AF-A0A8T4Z420-F1
#
_cell.length_a   1.000
_cell.length_b   1.000
_cell.length_c   1.000
_cell.angle_alpha   90.00
_cell.angle_beta   90.00
_cell.angle_gamma   90.00
#
_symmetry.space_group_name_H-M   'P 1'
#
loop_
_entity.id
_entity.type
_entity.pdbx_description
1 polymer ?
#
loop_
_entity_poly.entity_id
_entity_poly.type
_entity_poly.pdbx_seq_one_letter_code
_entity_poly.pdbx_strand_id
1 'polypeptide(L)'
;LTDLQGSIHGLEIKVCNNEVAMSLGIVASLLAGELLAAGVITFFTLAAEFIDELTIDRGRAAIRELIEISPRKAIVRREGREIEVPVSEVLRGDTV
;
A
#
# COMPACT_ATOMS: atom_id res chain seq x y z
N LEU A 1 -22.66 34.70 -18.60
CA LEU A 1 -23.57 33.59 -19.00
C LEU A 1 -22.83 32.44 -19.70
N THR A 2 -21.52 32.55 -19.98
CA THR A 2 -20.69 31.52 -20.65
C THR A 2 -19.77 30.72 -19.72
N ASP A 3 -19.46 31.20 -18.50
CA ASP A 3 -18.61 30.48 -17.53
C ASP A 3 -19.31 29.34 -16.78
N LEU A 4 -20.65 29.33 -16.77
CA LEU A 4 -21.43 28.34 -16.01
C LEU A 4 -21.65 27.02 -16.77
N GLN A 5 -21.50 27.00 -18.10
CA GLN A 5 -21.59 25.76 -18.91
C GLN A 5 -20.32 24.90 -18.81
N GLY A 6 -19.17 25.49 -18.47
CA GLY A 6 -17.91 24.76 -18.30
C GLY A 6 -17.77 24.03 -16.96
N SER A 7 -18.39 24.55 -15.89
CA SER A 7 -18.29 23.95 -14.54
C SER A 7 -19.16 22.69 -14.34
N ILE A 8 -20.21 22.50 -15.13
CA ILE A 8 -21.09 21.33 -15.03
C ILE A 8 -20.52 20.07 -15.71
N HIS A 9 -19.58 20.22 -16.64
CA HIS A 9 -18.89 19.07 -17.26
C HIS A 9 -17.66 18.58 -16.46
N GLY A 10 -17.31 19.26 -15.37
CA GLY A 10 -16.13 18.93 -14.54
C GLY A 10 -16.40 17.94 -13.39
N LEU A 11 -17.64 17.48 -13.20
CA LEU A 11 -18.06 16.73 -12.01
C LEU A 11 -18.92 15.52 -12.36
N GLU A 12 -18.41 14.58 -13.15
CA GLU A 12 -19.07 13.28 -13.23
C GLU A 12 -18.11 12.12 -13.47
N ILE A 13 -16.99 12.11 -12.74
CA ILE A 13 -16.33 10.83 -12.42
C ILE A 13 -16.90 10.41 -11.06
N LYS A 14 -18.06 9.76 -11.09
CA LYS A 14 -18.64 9.12 -9.92
C LYS A 14 -17.79 7.88 -9.65
N VAL A 15 -16.72 8.04 -8.88
CA VAL A 15 -15.86 6.93 -8.45
C VAL A 15 -16.71 6.05 -7.54
N CYS A 16 -17.36 5.04 -8.12
CA CYS A 16 -17.97 3.97 -7.34
C CYS A 16 -16.83 3.15 -6.74
N ASN A 17 -16.85 2.98 -5.42
CA ASN A 17 -15.97 2.03 -4.76
C ASN A 17 -16.23 0.63 -5.36
N ASN A 18 -15.18 -0.10 -5.70
CA ASN A 18 -15.28 -1.42 -6.31
C ASN A 18 -16.09 -2.38 -5.42
N GLU A 19 -15.93 -2.28 -4.09
CA GLU A 19 -16.70 -3.05 -3.09
C GLU A 19 -18.21 -2.82 -3.22
N VAL A 20 -18.62 -1.58 -3.49
CA VAL A 20 -20.04 -1.21 -3.66
C VAL A 20 -20.57 -1.77 -4.98
N ALA A 21 -19.78 -1.73 -6.05
CA ALA A 21 -20.18 -2.31 -7.34
C ALA A 21 -20.31 -3.84 -7.27
N MET A 22 -19.35 -4.53 -6.63
CA MET A 22 -19.38 -5.98 -6.48
C MET A 22 -20.54 -6.45 -5.59
N SER A 23 -20.77 -5.79 -4.45
CA SER A 23 -21.90 -6.13 -3.57
C SER A 23 -23.24 -5.92 -4.26
N LEU A 24 -23.39 -4.84 -5.03
CA LEU A 24 -24.58 -4.60 -5.85
C LEU A 24 -24.75 -5.70 -6.91
N GLY A 25 -23.68 -6.11 -7.58
CA GLY A 25 -23.70 -7.20 -8.55
C GLY A 25 -24.14 -8.53 -7.94
N ILE A 26 -23.61 -8.89 -6.77
CA ILE A 26 -24.01 -10.11 -6.03
C ILE A 26 -25.50 -10.05 -5.67
N VAL A 27 -25.97 -8.95 -5.09
CA VAL A 27 -27.38 -8.77 -4.72
C VAL A 27 -28.28 -8.85 -5.96
N ALA A 28 -27.89 -8.20 -7.07
CA ALA A 28 -28.63 -8.24 -8.32
C ALA A 28 -28.71 -9.67 -8.90
N SER A 29 -27.61 -10.43 -8.90
CA SER A 29 -27.60 -11.83 -9.32
C SER A 29 -28.48 -12.72 -8.45
N LEU A 30 -28.48 -12.51 -7.13
CA LEU A 30 -29.35 -13.24 -6.20
C LEU A 30 -30.83 -12.93 -6.46
N LEU A 31 -31.19 -11.66 -6.69
CA LEU A 31 -32.56 -11.25 -7.02
C LEU A 31 -33.03 -11.80 -8.38
N ALA A 32 -32.11 -11.95 -9.33
CA ALA A 32 -32.36 -12.57 -10.62
C ALA A 32 -32.45 -14.12 -10.55
N GLY A 33 -32.12 -14.73 -9.41
CA GLY A 33 -32.08 -16.19 -9.23
C GLY A 33 -30.81 -16.87 -9.76
N GLU A 34 -29.82 -16.10 -10.19
CA GLU A 34 -28.56 -16.57 -10.78
C GLU A 34 -27.51 -16.85 -9.71
N LEU A 35 -27.64 -17.98 -9.01
CA LEU A 35 -26.74 -18.37 -7.93
C LEU A 35 -25.30 -18.60 -8.40
N LEU A 36 -25.11 -19.09 -9.63
CA LEU A 36 -23.78 -19.34 -10.18
C LEU A 36 -23.03 -18.02 -10.41
N ALA A 37 -23.70 -17.02 -10.97
CA ALA A 37 -23.10 -15.69 -11.18
C ALA A 37 -22.71 -15.04 -9.84
N ALA A 38 -23.63 -15.05 -8.86
CA ALA A 38 -23.34 -14.55 -7.52
C ALA A 38 -22.15 -15.29 -6.86
N GLY A 39 -22.11 -16.62 -7.01
CA GLY A 39 -21.03 -17.46 -6.49
C GLY A 39 -19.67 -17.16 -7.13
N VAL A 40 -19.63 -16.97 -8.45
CA VAL A 40 -18.39 -16.63 -9.18
C VAL A 40 -17.86 -15.27 -8.76
N ILE A 41 -18.72 -14.24 -8.70
CA ILE A 41 -18.33 -12.90 -8.25
C ILE A 41 -17.75 -12.97 -6.84
N THR A 42 -18.48 -13.61 -5.91
CA THR A 42 -18.07 -13.74 -4.51
C THR A 42 -16.74 -14.50 -4.39
N PHE A 43 -16.56 -15.59 -5.15
CA PHE A 43 -15.33 -16.37 -5.13
C PHE A 43 -14.11 -15.55 -5.53
N PHE A 44 -14.19 -14.79 -6.62
CA PHE A 44 -13.07 -13.97 -7.08
C PHE A 44 -12.81 -12.78 -6.18
N THR A 45 -13.84 -12.16 -5.61
CA THR A 45 -13.67 -11.09 -4.61
C THR A 45 -12.91 -11.60 -3.39
N LEU A 46 -13.31 -12.75 -2.82
CA LEU A 46 -12.62 -13.33 -1.67
C LEU A 46 -11.18 -13.76 -2.00
N ALA A 47 -10.97 -14.30 -3.21
CA ALA A 47 -9.62 -14.68 -3.65
C ALA A 47 -8.70 -13.45 -3.79
N ALA A 48 -9.23 -12.32 -4.29
CA ALA A 48 -8.48 -11.07 -4.38
C ALA A 48 -8.13 -10.53 -2.99
N GLU A 49 -9.10 -10.50 -2.07
CA GLU A 49 -8.88 -10.07 -0.66
C GLU A 49 -7.81 -10.93 0.01
N PHE A 50 -7.83 -12.24 -0.20
CA PHE A 50 -6.82 -13.14 0.33
C PHE A 50 -5.41 -12.86 -0.23
N ILE A 51 -5.31 -12.56 -1.52
CA ILE A 51 -4.03 -12.20 -2.17
C ILE A 51 -3.52 -10.84 -1.64
N ASP A 52 -4.42 -9.89 -1.43
CA ASP A 52 -4.08 -8.58 -0.87
C ASP A 52 -3.52 -8.72 0.55
N GLU A 53 -4.13 -9.54 1.40
CA GLU A 53 -3.63 -9.82 2.76
C GLU A 53 -2.20 -10.37 2.73
N LEU A 54 -1.93 -11.35 1.87
CA LEU A 54 -0.59 -11.93 1.67
C LEU A 54 0.44 -10.92 1.13
N THR A 55 0.01 -9.88 0.44
CA THR A 55 0.89 -8.88 -0.17
C THR A 55 1.18 -7.72 0.80
N ILE A 56 0.17 -7.29 1.57
CA ILE A 56 0.27 -6.21 2.55
C ILE A 56 1.28 -6.56 3.65
N ASP A 57 1.22 -7.78 4.17
CA ASP A 57 2.11 -8.22 5.24
C ASP A 57 3.58 -8.26 4.80
N ARG A 58 3.82 -8.72 3.56
CA ARG A 58 5.16 -8.71 2.96
C ARG A 58 5.69 -7.30 2.74
N GLY A 59 4.85 -6.37 2.30
CA GLY A 59 5.24 -4.97 2.10
C GLY A 59 5.67 -4.30 3.42
N ARG A 60 4.92 -4.52 4.50
CA ARG A 60 5.26 -4.00 5.83
C ARG A 60 6.50 -4.67 6.43
N ALA A 61 6.66 -5.98 6.24
CA ALA A 61 7.84 -6.72 6.69
C ALA A 61 9.11 -6.22 6.00
N ALA A 62 9.07 -6.02 4.67
CA ALA A 62 10.22 -5.51 3.91
C ALA A 62 10.65 -4.10 4.37
N ILE A 63 9.69 -3.20 4.64
CA ILE A 63 9.99 -1.86 5.18
C ILE A 63 10.59 -1.97 6.59
N ARG A 64 10.05 -2.84 7.45
CA ARG A 64 10.61 -3.07 8.80
C ARG A 64 12.05 -3.60 8.73
N GLU A 65 12.31 -4.56 7.85
CA GLU A 65 13.65 -5.11 7.64
C GLU A 65 14.64 -4.04 7.15
N LEU A 66 14.21 -3.17 6.23
CA LEU A 66 14.97 -1.99 5.81
C LEU A 66 15.29 -1.02 6.96
N ILE A 67 14.32 -0.79 7.87
CA ILE A 67 14.52 0.06 9.06
C ILE A 67 15.48 -0.61 10.05
N GLU A 68 15.38 -1.92 10.24
CA GLU A 68 16.24 -2.67 11.16
C GLU A 68 17.68 -2.84 10.66
N ILE A 69 17.89 -2.90 9.34
CA ILE A 69 19.23 -2.93 8.73
C ILE A 69 19.99 -1.62 8.92
N SER A 70 19.30 -0.49 9.20
CA SER A 70 19.97 0.78 9.48
C SER A 70 20.83 0.66 10.75
N PRO A 71 22.17 0.62 10.63
CA PRO A 71 23.03 0.37 11.77
C PRO A 71 22.92 1.52 12.74
N ARG A 72 22.69 1.24 14.03
CA ARG A 72 22.59 2.28 15.06
C ARG A 72 23.95 2.84 15.48
N LYS A 73 25.02 2.09 15.18
CA LYS A 73 26.40 2.40 15.55
C LYS A 73 27.34 2.10 14.40
N ALA A 74 28.43 2.86 14.31
CA ALA A 74 29.53 2.66 13.39
C ALA A 74 30.85 2.63 14.18
N ILE A 75 31.81 1.87 13.68
CA ILE A 75 33.19 1.95 14.16
C ILE A 75 33.89 2.98 13.28
N VAL A 76 34.50 3.99 13.88
CA VAL A 76 35.32 4.98 13.17
C VAL A 76 36.76 4.88 13.65
N ARG A 77 37.71 5.04 12.73
CA ARG A 77 39.12 5.17 13.05
C ARG A 77 39.49 6.64 13.14
N ARG A 78 39.71 7.12 14.37
CA ARG A 78 40.20 8.48 14.67
C ARG A 78 41.55 8.37 15.38
N GLU A 79 42.54 9.15 14.93
CA GLU A 79 43.88 9.18 15.52
C GLU A 79 44.54 7.78 15.65
N GLY A 80 44.25 6.88 14.71
CA GLY A 80 44.78 5.52 14.69
C GLY A 80 44.12 4.54 15.66
N ARG A 81 43.04 4.92 16.34
CA ARG A 81 42.25 4.04 17.22
C ARG A 81 40.84 3.83 16.66
N GLU A 82 40.33 2.61 16.83
CA GLU A 82 38.95 2.27 16.49
C GLU A 82 38.04 2.60 17.67
N ILE A 83 37.01 3.38 17.41
CA ILE A 83 36.05 3.86 18.41
C ILE A 83 34.64 3.57 17.89
N GLU A 84 33.81 2.92 18.71
CA GLU A 84 32.39 2.71 18.39
C GLU A 84 31.61 3.97 18.74
N VAL A 85 30.95 4.58 17.75
CA VAL A 85 30.14 5.79 17.90
C VAL A 85 28.74 5.58 17.31
N PRO A 86 27.70 6.28 17.79
CA PRO A 86 26.42 6.33 17.09
C PRO A 86 26.58 6.81 15.66
N VAL A 87 25.80 6.28 14.70
CA VAL A 87 25.89 6.73 13.29
C VAL A 87 25.63 8.24 13.14
N SER A 88 24.86 8.85 14.05
CA SER A 88 24.64 10.30 14.12
C SER A 88 25.89 11.12 14.46
N GLU A 89 26.92 10.51 15.03
CA GLU A 89 28.17 11.16 15.46
C GLU A 89 29.34 10.92 14.49
N VAL A 90 29.09 10.23 13.36
CA VAL A 90 30.05 10.04 12.28
C VAL A 90 30.22 11.36 11.53
N LEU A 91 31.46 11.81 11.40
CA LEU A 91 31.81 13.08 10.75
C LEU A 91 32.33 12.82 9.32
N ARG A 92 32.14 13.80 8.43
CA ARG A 92 32.74 13.74 7.09
C ARG A 92 34.26 13.70 7.21
N GLY A 93 34.87 12.64 6.69
CA GLY A 93 36.32 12.41 6.76
C GLY A 93 36.73 11.34 7.76
N ASP A 94 35.80 10.82 8.58
CA ASP A 94 36.05 9.61 9.36
C ASP A 94 36.28 8.41 8.42
N THR A 95 37.22 7.55 8.79
CA THR A 95 37.38 6.23 8.18
C THR A 95 36.51 5.26 8.94
N VAL A 96 35.44 4.76 8.33
CA VAL A 96 34.50 3.77 8.90
C VAL A 96 34.89 2.34 8.52
#